data_AF-A0A4Q0ZPG6-F1
#
_entry.id   AF-A0A4Q0ZPG6-F1
#
_cell.length_a   1.000
_cell.length_b   1.000
_cell.length_c   1.000
_cell.angle_alpha   90.00
_cell.angle_beta   90.00
_cell.angle_gamma   90.00
#
_symmetry.space_group_name_H-M   'P 1'
#
loop_
_entity.id
_entity.type
_entity.pdbx_description
1 polymer ?
#
loop_
_entity_poly.entity_id
_entity_poly.type
_entity_poly.pdbx_seq_one_letter_code
_entity_poly.pdbx_strand_id
1 'polypeptide(L)'
;MQEKELNTFIKENSHLIHEYINSVILKDIGTMSYNFFLRLVDKYFNKENKRIPCDNLTADTLGYFLIAEVLGEAKQAFPFFRKDTLTLDYIFKDAKVYFNHVKFTIEGNTFNIYLIQTKAGVSTLDEEIIKYSKQFSMKTSGLEEFIAKKSK
;
A
#
# COMPACT_ATOMS: atom_id res chain seq x y z
N MET A 1 -4.40 21.49 -3.05
CA MET A 1 -2.96 21.68 -2.75
C MET A 1 -2.20 21.46 -4.03
N GLN A 2 -1.27 22.35 -4.39
CA GLN A 2 -0.42 22.16 -5.58
C GLN A 2 0.56 20.99 -5.34
N GLU A 3 0.97 20.26 -6.39
CA GLU A 3 1.84 19.07 -6.25
C GLU A 3 3.15 19.37 -5.48
N LYS A 4 3.72 20.56 -5.71
CA LYS A 4 4.91 21.03 -5.00
C LYS A 4 4.68 21.25 -3.50
N GLU A 5 3.53 21.83 -3.13
CA GLU A 5 3.14 22.03 -1.74
C GLU A 5 2.91 20.69 -1.03
N LEU A 6 2.25 19.75 -1.71
CA LEU A 6 2.05 18.39 -1.21
C LEU A 6 3.38 17.68 -0.97
N ASN A 7 4.32 17.76 -1.91
CA ASN A 7 5.64 17.15 -1.78
C ASN A 7 6.42 17.74 -0.58
N THR A 8 6.39 19.06 -0.40
CA THR A 8 6.99 19.72 0.79
C THR A 8 6.33 19.23 2.08
N PHE A 9 5.00 19.23 2.14
CA PHE A 9 4.26 18.75 3.31
C PHE A 9 4.62 17.30 3.66
N ILE A 10 4.72 16.42 2.65
CA ILE A 10 5.07 15.01 2.85
C ILE A 10 6.47 14.87 3.44
N LYS A 11 7.44 15.64 2.95
CA LYS A 11 8.81 15.59 3.45
C LYS A 11 8.88 16.00 4.91
N GLU A 12 8.25 17.12 5.25
CA GLU A 12 8.21 17.67 6.62
C GLU A 12 7.48 16.72 7.60
N ASN A 13 6.41 16.06 7.14
CA ASN A 13 5.54 15.22 7.97
C ASN A 13 5.74 13.73 7.72
N SER A 14 6.85 13.33 7.10
CA SER A 14 7.13 11.98 6.63
C SER A 14 6.99 10.91 7.73
N HIS A 15 7.47 11.20 8.93
CA HIS A 15 7.35 10.32 10.09
C HIS A 15 5.88 10.09 10.51
N LEU A 16 5.05 11.14 10.56
CA LEU A 16 3.63 11.04 10.91
C LEU A 16 2.84 10.30 9.85
N ILE A 17 3.11 10.58 8.58
CA ILE A 17 2.47 9.92 7.45
C ILE A 17 2.82 8.42 7.45
N HIS A 18 4.09 8.09 7.65
CA HIS A 18 4.53 6.70 7.77
C HIS A 18 3.83 5.96 8.91
N GLU A 19 3.73 6.61 10.07
CA GLU A 19 3.06 6.03 11.22
C GLU A 19 1.55 5.85 10.98
N TYR A 20 0.89 6.83 10.37
CA TYR A 20 -0.50 6.75 9.98
C TYR A 20 -0.74 5.59 9.01
N ILE A 21 0.10 5.44 7.98
CA ILE A 21 0.01 4.32 7.03
C ILE A 21 0.08 2.99 7.76
N ASN A 22 1.03 2.81 8.68
CA ASN A 22 1.18 1.55 9.40
C ASN A 22 0.06 1.29 10.42
N SER A 23 -0.35 2.30 11.18
CA SER A 23 -1.30 2.14 12.29
C SER A 23 -2.78 2.16 11.85
N VAL A 24 -3.07 2.75 10.70
CA VAL A 24 -4.44 2.92 10.19
C VAL A 24 -4.66 2.14 8.90
N ILE A 25 -3.86 2.41 7.85
CA ILE A 25 -4.10 1.84 6.52
C ILE A 25 -3.72 0.37 6.49
N LEU A 26 -2.55 0.02 7.02
CA LEU A 26 -2.01 -1.35 7.05
C LEU A 26 -2.36 -2.11 8.34
N LYS A 27 -3.27 -1.56 9.15
CA LYS A 27 -3.71 -2.20 10.39
C LYS A 27 -4.24 -3.61 10.12
N ASP A 28 -3.70 -4.57 10.86
CA ASP A 28 -4.00 -6.01 10.75
C ASP A 28 -3.69 -6.60 9.36
N ILE A 29 -2.83 -5.94 8.59
CA ILE A 29 -2.39 -6.37 7.25
C ILE A 29 -0.87 -6.56 7.23
N GLY A 30 -0.12 -5.53 7.63
CA GLY A 30 1.32 -5.51 7.49
C GLY A 30 2.00 -4.28 8.07
N THR A 31 3.33 -4.22 7.94
CA THR A 31 4.13 -3.10 8.40
C THR A 31 5.12 -2.68 7.33
N MET A 32 5.07 -1.41 6.94
CA MET A 32 6.01 -0.80 6.01
C MET A 32 7.22 -0.24 6.75
N SER A 33 8.42 -0.51 6.25
CA SER A 33 9.66 0.10 6.76
C SER A 33 9.73 1.59 6.35
N TYR A 34 10.31 2.42 7.20
CA TYR A 34 10.40 3.86 6.95
C TYR A 34 11.23 4.19 5.69
N ASN A 35 12.40 3.54 5.54
CA ASN A 35 13.26 3.72 4.37
C ASN A 35 12.56 3.30 3.08
N PHE A 36 11.71 2.26 3.14
CA PHE A 36 10.94 1.85 1.97
C PHE A 36 9.82 2.84 1.66
N PHE A 37 9.12 3.35 2.67
CA PHE A 37 8.12 4.41 2.50
C PHE A 37 8.70 5.63 1.76
N LEU A 38 9.87 6.14 2.18
CA LEU A 38 10.52 7.27 1.50
C LEU A 38 10.80 6.97 0.02
N ARG A 39 11.31 5.77 -0.29
CA ARG A 39 11.52 5.33 -1.68
C ARG A 39 10.22 5.26 -2.48
N LEU A 40 9.11 4.85 -1.87
CA LEU A 40 7.81 4.83 -2.54
C LEU A 40 7.32 6.24 -2.85
N VAL A 41 7.48 7.18 -1.92
CA VAL A 41 7.19 8.61 -2.14
C VAL A 41 7.97 9.13 -3.33
N ASP A 42 9.30 8.97 -3.32
CA ASP A 42 10.14 9.44 -4.43
C ASP A 42 9.76 8.78 -5.76
N LYS A 43 9.53 7.46 -5.76
CA LYS A 43 9.12 6.73 -6.97
C LYS A 43 7.77 7.21 -7.48
N TYR A 44 6.82 7.53 -6.61
CA TYR A 44 5.49 8.00 -7.00
C TYR A 44 5.54 9.37 -7.68
N PHE A 45 6.27 10.33 -7.12
CA PHE A 45 6.37 11.68 -7.69
C PHE A 45 7.21 11.73 -8.97
N ASN A 46 8.22 10.87 -9.10
CA ASN A 46 9.04 10.78 -10.31
C ASN A 46 8.41 9.93 -11.43
N LYS A 47 7.24 9.33 -11.21
CA LYS A 47 6.56 8.50 -12.20
C LYS A 47 5.79 9.37 -13.21
N GLU A 48 6.20 9.33 -14.47
CA GLU A 48 5.56 10.08 -15.56
C GLU A 48 4.17 9.55 -15.90
N ASN A 49 4.00 8.22 -15.95
CA ASN A 49 2.75 7.56 -16.35
C ASN A 49 2.07 6.89 -15.15
N LYS A 50 1.33 7.66 -14.36
CA LYS A 50 0.53 7.15 -13.24
C LYS A 50 -0.72 6.46 -13.78
N ARG A 51 -1.00 5.23 -13.33
CA ARG A 51 -2.15 4.42 -13.77
C ARG A 51 -3.44 4.84 -13.08
N ILE A 52 -3.34 5.23 -11.82
CA ILE A 52 -4.46 5.68 -11.01
C ILE A 52 -4.55 7.21 -11.15
N PRO A 53 -5.69 7.75 -11.64
CA PRO A 53 -5.91 9.18 -11.75
C PRO A 53 -5.68 9.89 -10.41
N CYS A 54 -4.94 10.99 -10.42
CA CYS A 54 -4.50 11.72 -9.22
C CYS A 54 -5.48 12.80 -8.76
N ASP A 55 -6.70 12.83 -9.30
CA ASP A 55 -7.63 13.94 -9.13
C ASP A 55 -7.96 14.23 -7.63
N ASN A 56 -7.74 13.24 -6.74
CA ASN A 56 -7.98 13.32 -5.30
C ASN A 56 -6.75 13.04 -4.43
N LEU A 57 -5.52 13.26 -4.93
CA LEU A 57 -4.31 13.06 -4.13
C LEU A 57 -4.16 14.15 -3.06
N THR A 58 -4.24 13.73 -1.79
CA THR A 58 -4.00 14.55 -0.60
C THR A 58 -3.04 13.81 0.34
N ALA A 59 -2.63 14.45 1.42
CA ALA A 59 -1.82 13.76 2.43
C ALA A 59 -2.57 12.58 3.08
N ASP A 60 -3.90 12.70 3.25
CA ASP A 60 -4.76 11.64 3.78
C ASP A 60 -4.86 10.43 2.85
N THR A 61 -4.94 10.69 1.54
CA THR A 61 -5.12 9.64 0.53
C THR A 61 -3.79 9.07 0.03
N LEU A 62 -2.66 9.77 0.26
CA LEU A 62 -1.33 9.40 -0.22
C LEU A 62 -0.97 7.94 0.04
N GLY A 63 -1.21 7.44 1.26
CA GLY A 63 -0.87 6.07 1.63
C GLY A 63 -1.50 5.02 0.70
N TYR A 64 -2.77 5.22 0.34
CA TYR A 64 -3.48 4.33 -0.59
C TYR A 64 -2.88 4.39 -1.99
N PHE A 65 -2.57 5.59 -2.48
CA PHE A 65 -1.95 5.78 -3.80
C PHE A 65 -0.53 5.20 -3.86
N LEU A 66 0.31 5.42 -2.85
CA LEU A 66 1.65 4.83 -2.80
C LEU A 66 1.59 3.30 -2.90
N ILE A 67 0.67 2.69 -2.16
CA ILE A 67 0.53 1.24 -2.15
C ILE A 67 -0.07 0.75 -3.48
N ALA A 68 -1.19 1.31 -3.94
CA ALA A 68 -1.86 0.82 -5.14
C ALA A 68 -1.09 1.13 -6.43
N GLU A 69 -0.56 2.35 -6.59
CA GLU A 69 0.13 2.79 -7.81
C GLU A 69 1.52 2.15 -7.93
N VAL A 70 2.27 2.07 -6.82
CA VAL A 70 3.67 1.62 -6.86
C VAL A 70 3.81 0.14 -6.55
N LEU A 71 3.04 -0.40 -5.60
CA LEU A 71 3.09 -1.83 -5.26
C LEU A 71 2.11 -2.65 -6.12
N GLY A 72 0.94 -2.11 -6.45
CA GLY A 72 -0.07 -2.78 -7.29
C GLY A 72 0.33 -2.89 -8.77
N GLU A 73 1.35 -2.17 -9.21
CA GLU A 73 1.83 -2.19 -10.60
C GLU A 73 2.44 -3.54 -11.03
N ALA A 74 2.96 -4.31 -10.07
CA ALA A 74 3.48 -5.65 -10.32
C ALA A 74 2.74 -6.66 -9.44
N LYS A 75 2.53 -7.90 -9.93
CA LYS A 75 2.28 -9.05 -9.05
C LYS A 75 3.54 -9.27 -8.21
N GLN A 76 3.70 -8.51 -7.13
CA GLN A 76 4.92 -8.52 -6.33
C GLN A 76 5.14 -9.94 -5.83
N ALA A 77 6.31 -10.50 -6.14
CA ALA A 77 6.67 -11.83 -5.72
C ALA A 77 6.94 -11.83 -4.21
N PHE A 78 6.68 -12.96 -3.56
CA PHE A 78 6.88 -13.14 -2.11
C PHE A 78 8.22 -12.60 -1.55
N PRO A 79 9.40 -12.75 -2.20
CA PRO A 79 10.66 -12.22 -1.69
C PRO A 79 10.72 -10.69 -1.54
N PHE A 80 9.75 -9.98 -2.14
CA PHE A 80 9.58 -8.55 -2.00
C PHE A 80 9.02 -8.17 -0.63
N PHE A 81 8.22 -9.01 0.03
CA PHE A 81 7.54 -8.70 1.28
C PHE A 81 8.36 -9.16 2.49
N ARG A 82 9.15 -8.23 3.05
CA ARG A 82 10.12 -8.51 4.11
C ARG A 82 10.39 -7.25 4.95
N LYS A 83 11.18 -7.40 6.01
CA LYS A 83 11.37 -6.37 7.05
C LYS A 83 11.89 -5.03 6.54
N ASP A 84 12.74 -5.02 5.50
CA ASP A 84 13.28 -3.81 4.88
C ASP A 84 12.33 -3.14 3.87
N THR A 85 11.18 -3.76 3.57
CA THR A 85 10.18 -3.28 2.60
C THR A 85 8.81 -3.12 3.25
N LEU A 86 7.84 -3.97 2.90
CA LEU A 86 6.52 -4.11 3.50
C LEU A 86 6.40 -5.56 3.96
N THR A 87 6.32 -5.81 5.26
CA THR A 87 5.94 -7.13 5.77
C THR A 87 4.43 -7.26 5.74
N LEU A 88 3.94 -8.48 5.50
CA LEU A 88 2.51 -8.79 5.42
C LEU A 88 2.18 -9.96 6.36
N ASP A 89 2.89 -10.02 7.49
CA ASP A 89 2.90 -11.14 8.44
C ASP A 89 1.52 -11.45 9.04
N TYR A 90 0.58 -10.49 9.02
CA TYR A 90 -0.79 -10.69 9.51
C TYR A 90 -1.67 -11.46 8.54
N ILE A 91 -1.38 -11.39 7.24
CA ILE A 91 -2.18 -12.04 6.19
C ILE A 91 -1.45 -13.22 5.54
N PHE A 92 -0.12 -13.26 5.62
CA PHE A 92 0.66 -14.43 5.25
C PHE A 92 0.69 -15.45 6.38
N LYS A 93 0.08 -16.61 6.13
CA LYS A 93 0.27 -17.83 6.94
C LYS A 93 1.05 -18.83 6.08
N ASP A 94 2.06 -19.47 6.67
CA ASP A 94 3.01 -20.38 6.01
C ASP A 94 2.38 -21.23 4.89
N ALA A 95 2.76 -20.95 3.64
CA ALA A 95 2.38 -21.75 2.49
C ALA A 95 3.64 -22.08 1.66
N LYS A 96 4.48 -22.98 2.20
CA LYS A 96 5.76 -23.41 1.61
C LYS A 96 5.68 -24.04 0.20
N VAL A 97 4.48 -24.27 -0.34
CA VAL A 97 4.26 -25.04 -1.58
C VAL A 97 3.69 -24.18 -2.73
N TYR A 98 3.41 -22.90 -2.51
CA TYR A 98 2.71 -22.06 -3.49
C TYR A 98 3.39 -20.70 -3.70
N PHE A 99 3.27 -20.17 -4.92
CA PHE A 99 3.59 -18.77 -5.20
C PHE A 99 2.44 -17.90 -4.71
N ASN A 100 2.74 -16.99 -3.80
CA ASN A 100 1.77 -16.02 -3.33
C ASN A 100 2.11 -14.65 -3.92
N HIS A 101 1.08 -13.97 -4.41
CA HIS A 101 1.14 -12.61 -4.90
C HIS A 101 0.12 -11.76 -4.15
N VAL A 102 0.47 -10.50 -3.93
CA VAL A 102 -0.47 -9.54 -3.35
C VAL A 102 -0.84 -8.51 -4.39
N LYS A 103 -2.14 -8.24 -4.51
CA LYS A 103 -2.70 -7.24 -5.41
C LYS A 103 -3.31 -6.13 -4.57
N PHE A 104 -2.88 -4.89 -4.84
CA PHE A 104 -3.45 -3.67 -4.29
C PHE A 104 -4.11 -2.89 -5.42
N THR A 105 -5.34 -2.42 -5.19
CA THR A 105 -6.10 -1.67 -6.20
C THR A 105 -6.96 -0.62 -5.55
N ILE A 106 -7.22 0.46 -6.28
CA ILE A 106 -8.22 1.47 -5.94
C ILE A 106 -9.33 1.40 -6.99
N GLU A 107 -10.57 1.23 -6.54
CA GLU A 107 -11.76 1.25 -7.38
C GLU A 107 -12.73 2.28 -6.81
N GLY A 108 -12.86 3.43 -7.49
CA GLY A 108 -13.55 4.60 -6.94
C GLY A 108 -12.90 5.07 -5.64
N ASN A 109 -13.66 5.05 -4.53
CA ASN A 109 -13.18 5.40 -3.20
C ASN A 109 -12.83 4.18 -2.33
N THR A 110 -12.74 2.99 -2.92
CA THR A 110 -12.48 1.75 -2.18
C THR A 110 -11.05 1.29 -2.43
N PHE A 111 -10.32 1.03 -1.35
CA PHE A 111 -9.01 0.40 -1.39
C PHE A 111 -9.16 -1.10 -1.13
N ASN A 112 -8.62 -1.89 -2.05
CA ASN A 112 -8.74 -3.35 -2.04
C ASN A 112 -7.37 -4.02 -1.93
N ILE A 113 -7.31 -5.07 -1.11
CA ILE A 113 -6.13 -5.91 -0.92
C ILE A 113 -6.54 -7.37 -1.15
N TYR A 114 -5.79 -8.07 -2.00
CA TYR A 114 -5.99 -9.49 -2.27
C TYR A 114 -4.70 -10.26 -2.10
N LEU A 115 -4.74 -11.36 -1.34
CA LEU A 115 -3.70 -12.39 -1.36
C LEU A 115 -4.13 -13.48 -2.33
N ILE A 116 -3.39 -13.62 -3.42
CA ILE A 116 -3.66 -14.54 -4.51
C ILE A 116 -2.59 -15.62 -4.50
N GLN A 117 -3.03 -16.88 -4.57
CA GLN A 117 -2.15 -18.04 -4.55
C GLN A 117 -2.18 -18.76 -5.90
N THR A 118 -1.00 -19.03 -6.45
CA THR A 118 -0.79 -19.80 -7.68
C THR A 118 0.13 -21.00 -7.38
N LYS A 119 -0.06 -22.14 -8.08
CA LYS A 119 0.73 -23.35 -7.85
C LYS A 119 2.12 -23.22 -8.50
N ALA A 120 3.17 -23.62 -7.78
CA ALA A 120 4.52 -23.65 -8.32
C ALA A 120 4.73 -24.89 -9.21
N GLY A 121 5.12 -24.68 -10.47
CA GLY A 121 5.50 -25.74 -11.41
C GLY A 121 4.36 -26.32 -12.26
N VAL A 122 4.49 -26.13 -13.57
CA VAL A 122 3.95 -26.90 -14.73
C VAL A 122 2.43 -27.08 -14.93
N SER A 123 1.56 -26.64 -14.03
CA SER A 123 0.12 -26.62 -14.31
C SER A 123 -0.45 -25.25 -13.97
N THR A 124 -0.88 -24.51 -14.99
CA THR A 124 -1.80 -23.38 -14.82
C THR A 124 -2.98 -23.89 -14.00
N LEU A 125 -3.16 -23.34 -12.80
CA LEU A 125 -4.52 -23.32 -12.28
C LEU A 125 -5.30 -22.49 -13.30
N ASP A 126 -6.39 -23.04 -13.82
CA ASP A 126 -7.31 -22.27 -14.68
C ASP A 126 -7.87 -21.05 -13.93
N GLU A 127 -7.74 -21.02 -12.59
CA GLU A 127 -8.33 -20.01 -11.71
C GLU A 127 -7.38 -19.55 -10.58
N GLU A 128 -7.32 -18.22 -10.37
CA GLU A 128 -6.61 -17.60 -9.25
C GLU A 128 -7.33 -17.88 -7.92
N ILE A 129 -6.64 -18.45 -6.92
CA ILE A 129 -7.24 -18.70 -5.60
C ILE A 129 -7.03 -17.48 -4.70
N ILE A 130 -8.12 -16.82 -4.29
CA ILE A 130 -8.08 -15.73 -3.31
C ILE A 130 -8.08 -16.31 -1.90
N LYS A 131 -6.97 -16.13 -1.17
CA LYS A 131 -6.81 -16.59 0.24
C LYS A 131 -7.19 -15.54 1.27
N TYR A 132 -7.09 -14.29 0.88
CA TYR A 132 -7.46 -13.15 1.71
C TYR A 132 -8.00 -12.05 0.81
N SER A 133 -9.07 -11.41 1.25
CA SER A 133 -9.58 -10.18 0.67
C SER A 133 -9.97 -9.24 1.78
N LYS A 134 -9.55 -7.98 1.66
CA LYS A 134 -10.00 -6.89 2.51
C LYS A 134 -10.27 -5.67 1.64
N GLN A 135 -11.43 -5.07 1.85
CA GLN A 135 -11.87 -3.87 1.14
C GLN A 135 -12.32 -2.85 2.16
N PHE A 136 -11.90 -1.60 2.00
CA PHE A 136 -12.32 -0.52 2.87
C PHE A 136 -12.29 0.82 2.16
N SER A 137 -13.18 1.72 2.57
CA SER A 137 -13.25 3.06 2.02
C SER A 137 -12.01 3.88 2.38
N MET A 138 -11.46 4.59 1.41
CA MET A 138 -10.37 5.52 1.62
C MET A 138 -10.86 6.68 2.50
N LYS A 139 -10.07 6.99 3.53
CA LYS A 139 -10.33 8.14 4.38
C LYS A 139 -9.73 9.40 3.77
N THR A 140 -10.54 10.44 3.64
CA THR A 140 -10.14 11.74 3.10
C THR A 140 -9.70 12.74 4.17
N SER A 141 -9.90 12.42 5.46
CA SER A 141 -9.52 13.22 6.65
C SER A 141 -8.75 12.39 7.70
N GLY A 142 -8.28 11.19 7.32
CA GLY A 142 -7.75 10.22 8.27
C GLY A 142 -6.41 10.60 8.90
N LEU A 143 -5.53 11.27 8.16
CA LEU A 143 -4.25 11.75 8.66
C LEU A 143 -4.45 12.97 9.56
N GLU A 144 -5.31 13.90 9.17
CA GLU A 144 -5.67 15.05 10.00
C GLU A 144 -6.22 14.61 11.37
N GLU A 145 -7.17 13.67 11.37
CA GLU A 145 -7.72 13.08 12.59
C GLU A 145 -6.65 12.36 13.43
N PHE A 146 -5.71 11.70 12.77
CA PHE A 146 -4.61 10.99 13.43
C PHE A 146 -3.67 11.97 14.15
N ILE A 147 -3.26 13.05 13.48
CA ILE A 147 -2.41 14.09 14.04
C ILE A 147 -3.13 14.80 15.19
N ALA A 148 -4.40 15.16 15.02
CA ALA A 148 -5.20 15.82 16.05
C ALA A 148 -5.34 15.00 17.34
N LYS A 149 -5.34 13.65 17.24
CA LYS A 149 -5.37 12.75 18.40
C LYS A 149 -4.03 12.64 19.12
N LYS A 150 -2.91 12.84 18.42
CA LYS A 150 -1.56 12.78 19.00
C LYS A 150 -1.12 14.08 19.67
N SER A 151 -1.69 15.20 19.27
CA SER A 151 -1.44 16.51 19.87
C SER A 151 -2.25 16.77 21.14
N LYS A 152 -3.03 15.79 21.62
CA LYS A 152 -3.76 15.79 22.89
C LYS A 152 -3.07 14.87 23.89
#